data_AF-A0A7W7IUT9-F1
#
_entry.id   AF-A0A7W7IUT9-F1
#
_cell.length_a   1.000
_cell.length_b   1.000
_cell.length_c   1.000
_cell.angle_alpha   90.00
_cell.angle_beta   90.00
_cell.angle_gamma   90.00
#
_symmetry.space_group_name_H-M   'P 1'
#
loop_
_entity.id
_entity.type
_entity.pdbx_description
1 polymer ?
#
loop_
_entity_poly.entity_id
_entity_poly.type
_entity_poly.pdbx_seq_one_letter_code
_entity_poly.pdbx_strand_id
1 'polypeptide(L)'
;MKEEDKNLENLIEKMMAENTLQSPSADFTSNLMSQILVAEKAKIKPYKPLISITTWVFIGVALAILIVYNVFFAGTQNNLEIGKSYTDKISAVISGIHISKTLLYAILIVPFMALVQIGVLKNYFDKKFNL
;
A
#
# COMPACT_ATOMS: atom_id res chain seq x y z
N MET A 1 50.54 -23.72 -44.20
CA MET A 1 49.94 -24.44 -43.05
C MET A 1 50.42 -25.87 -43.13
N LYS A 2 51.08 -26.37 -42.09
CA LYS A 2 51.72 -27.70 -42.09
C LYS A 2 50.62 -28.75 -42.08
N GLU A 3 50.80 -29.89 -42.76
CA GLU A 3 49.77 -30.94 -42.82
C GLU A 3 49.35 -31.46 -41.43
N GLU A 4 50.28 -31.38 -40.48
CA GLU A 4 50.11 -31.72 -39.06
C GLU A 4 48.96 -30.94 -38.41
N ASP A 5 48.86 -29.63 -38.69
CA ASP A 5 47.84 -28.74 -38.14
C ASP A 5 46.43 -29.12 -38.65
N LYS A 6 46.33 -29.49 -39.93
CA LYS A 6 45.07 -29.92 -40.56
C LYS A 6 44.54 -31.24 -40.01
N ASN A 7 45.45 -32.15 -39.65
CA ASN A 7 45.07 -33.43 -39.05
C ASN A 7 44.56 -33.21 -37.62
N LEU A 8 45.20 -32.33 -36.84
CA LEU A 8 44.73 -31.95 -35.51
C LEU A 8 43.34 -31.29 -35.55
N GLU A 9 43.11 -30.40 -36.50
CA GLU A 9 41.82 -29.71 -36.66
C GLU A 9 40.69 -30.70 -37.01
N ASN A 10 40.95 -31.66 -37.92
CA ASN A 10 40.02 -32.74 -38.24
C ASN A 10 39.71 -33.65 -37.04
N LEU A 11 40.70 -33.93 -36.19
CA LEU A 11 40.49 -34.73 -34.98
C LEU A 11 39.60 -34.00 -33.97
N ILE A 12 39.80 -32.70 -33.80
CA ILE A 12 38.97 -31.86 -32.91
C ILE A 12 37.54 -31.78 -33.44
N GLU A 13 37.37 -31.57 -34.76
CA GLU A 13 36.05 -31.50 -35.39
C GLU A 13 35.29 -32.82 -35.26
N LYS A 14 35.97 -33.95 -35.48
CA LYS A 14 35.39 -35.29 -35.29
C LYS A 14 35.02 -35.57 -33.83
N MET A 15 35.84 -35.15 -32.88
CA MET A 15 35.54 -35.29 -31.45
C MET A 15 34.35 -34.42 -31.00
N MET A 16 34.21 -33.21 -31.56
CA MET A 16 33.08 -32.32 -31.30
C MET A 16 31.79 -32.81 -31.96
N ALA A 17 31.88 -33.37 -33.17
CA ALA A 17 30.74 -33.90 -33.92
C ALA A 17 30.19 -35.22 -33.33
N GLU A 18 31.07 -36.05 -32.76
CA GLU A 18 30.68 -37.31 -32.11
C GLU A 18 30.07 -37.10 -30.71
N ASN A 19 30.28 -35.93 -30.10
CA ASN A 19 29.55 -35.54 -28.90
C ASN A 19 28.13 -35.14 -29.28
N THR A 20 27.18 -36.05 -29.08
CA THR A 20 25.75 -35.75 -29.18
C THR A 20 25.45 -34.53 -28.31
N LEU A 21 25.03 -33.43 -28.92
CA LEU A 21 24.57 -32.24 -28.20
C LEU A 21 23.53 -32.70 -27.18
N GLN A 22 23.84 -32.57 -25.89
CA GLN A 22 22.89 -32.88 -24.83
C GLN A 22 21.75 -31.89 -24.94
N SER A 23 20.72 -32.26 -25.70
CA SER A 23 19.51 -31.47 -25.79
C SER A 23 18.86 -31.52 -24.41
N PRO A 24 18.46 -30.36 -23.86
CA PRO A 24 17.65 -30.37 -22.66
C PRO A 24 16.39 -31.22 -22.90
N SER A 25 15.83 -31.75 -21.82
CA SER A 25 14.56 -32.49 -21.90
C SER A 25 13.49 -31.61 -22.56
N ALA A 26 12.52 -32.23 -23.23
CA ALA A 26 11.42 -31.50 -23.89
C ALA A 26 10.70 -30.55 -22.93
N ASP A 27 10.66 -30.90 -21.63
CA ASP A 27 10.00 -30.13 -20.58
C ASP A 27 10.91 -29.13 -19.85
N PHE A 28 12.18 -28.99 -20.26
CA PHE A 28 13.15 -28.13 -19.57
C PHE A 28 12.67 -26.68 -19.47
N THR A 29 12.18 -26.11 -20.58
CA THR A 29 11.66 -24.75 -20.59
C THR A 29 10.43 -24.60 -19.69
N SER A 30 9.55 -25.60 -19.64
CA SER A 30 8.35 -25.58 -18.78
C SER A 30 8.72 -25.66 -17.30
N ASN A 31 9.65 -26.54 -16.95
CA ASN A 31 10.16 -26.70 -15.59
C ASN A 31 10.97 -25.49 -15.11
N LEU A 32 11.71 -24.84 -16.01
CA LEU A 32 12.44 -23.61 -15.73
C LEU A 32 11.47 -22.45 -15.53
N MET A 33 10.51 -22.27 -16.44
CA MET A 33 9.54 -21.18 -16.38
C MET A 33 8.63 -21.28 -15.14
N SER A 34 8.23 -22.49 -14.76
CA SER A 34 7.45 -22.71 -13.53
C SER A 34 8.25 -22.35 -12.27
N GLN A 35 9.54 -22.70 -12.21
CA GLN A 35 10.41 -22.31 -11.08
C GLN A 35 10.67 -20.80 -11.05
N ILE A 36 10.86 -20.15 -12.20
CA ILE A 36 11.04 -18.69 -12.29
C ILE A 36 9.78 -17.97 -11.81
N LEU A 37 8.59 -18.40 -12.23
CA LEU A 37 7.32 -17.80 -11.80
C LEU A 37 7.10 -17.94 -10.29
N VAL A 38 7.47 -19.08 -9.70
CA VAL A 38 7.39 -19.29 -8.24
C VAL A 38 8.38 -18.38 -7.51
N ALA A 39 9.63 -18.29 -8.00
CA ALA A 39 10.65 -17.43 -7.41
C ALA A 39 10.33 -15.93 -7.53
N GLU A 40 9.72 -15.51 -8.65
CA GLU A 40 9.28 -14.14 -8.89
C GLU A 40 8.10 -13.78 -7.98
N LYS A 41 7.09 -14.64 -7.88
CA LYS A 41 5.97 -14.47 -6.94
C LYS A 41 6.44 -14.43 -5.47
N ALA A 42 7.48 -15.19 -5.12
CA ALA A 42 8.06 -15.16 -3.78
C ALA A 42 8.87 -13.88 -3.49
N LYS A 43 9.45 -13.24 -4.51
CA LYS A 43 10.14 -11.94 -4.38
C LYS A 43 9.17 -10.79 -4.18
N ILE A 44 7.97 -10.86 -4.76
CA ILE A 44 6.91 -9.90 -4.52
C ILE A 44 6.28 -10.24 -3.17
N LYS A 45 6.95 -9.88 -2.07
CA LYS A 45 6.28 -9.82 -0.77
C LYS A 45 5.28 -8.66 -0.87
N PRO A 46 3.96 -8.91 -0.94
CA PRO A 46 3.02 -7.82 -0.96
C PRO A 46 3.21 -7.02 0.32
N TYR A 47 3.30 -5.69 0.18
CA TYR A 47 3.37 -4.80 1.32
C TYR A 47 2.09 -4.98 2.14
N LYS A 48 2.18 -5.77 3.22
CA LYS A 48 1.08 -5.93 4.18
C LYS A 48 1.20 -4.78 5.16
N PRO A 49 0.32 -3.78 5.10
CA PRO A 49 0.41 -2.65 6.02
C PRO A 49 0.32 -3.16 7.46
N LEU A 50 1.18 -2.64 8.34
CA LEU A 50 1.32 -3.05 9.74
C LEU A 50 -0.03 -2.98 10.51
N ILE A 51 -0.90 -2.08 10.06
CA ILE A 51 -2.25 -1.88 10.55
C ILE A 51 -3.16 -1.88 9.32
N SER A 52 -4.23 -2.69 9.37
CA SER A 52 -5.19 -2.73 8.27
C SER A 52 -5.83 -1.37 8.04
N ILE A 53 -6.16 -1.04 6.79
CA ILE A 53 -6.87 0.21 6.45
C ILE A 53 -8.18 0.36 7.26
N THR A 54 -8.87 -0.74 7.53
CA THR A 54 -10.06 -0.78 8.38
C THR A 54 -9.77 -0.32 9.80
N THR A 55 -8.65 -0.77 10.37
CA THR A 55 -8.23 -0.38 11.72
C THR A 55 -7.87 1.10 11.79
N TRP A 56 -7.25 1.67 10.75
CA TRP A 56 -6.98 3.11 10.66
C TRP A 56 -8.26 3.95 10.59
N VAL A 57 -9.25 3.53 9.81
CA VAL A 57 -10.56 4.19 9.77
C VAL A 57 -11.24 4.14 11.14
N PHE A 58 -11.18 2.99 11.81
CA PHE A 58 -11.74 2.84 13.16
C PHE A 58 -11.06 3.78 14.18
N ILE A 59 -9.73 3.90 14.12
CA ILE A 59 -8.96 4.86 14.93
C ILE A 59 -9.44 6.29 14.68
N GLY A 60 -9.60 6.68 13.41
CA GLY A 60 -10.01 8.03 13.03
C GLY A 60 -11.42 8.36 13.51
N VAL A 61 -12.36 7.41 13.37
CA VAL A 61 -13.74 7.55 13.84
C VAL A 61 -13.78 7.66 15.37
N ALA A 62 -13.05 6.80 16.08
CA ALA A 62 -13.00 6.85 17.55
C ALA A 62 -12.44 8.20 18.04
N LEU A 63 -11.39 8.72 17.40
CA LEU A 63 -10.81 10.01 17.74
C LEU A 63 -11.79 11.17 17.45
N ALA A 64 -12.49 11.11 16.31
CA ALA A 64 -13.51 12.10 15.96
C ALA A 64 -14.67 12.10 16.96
N ILE A 65 -15.14 10.93 17.40
CA ILE A 65 -16.17 10.81 18.44
C ILE A 65 -15.70 11.43 19.75
N LEU A 66 -14.45 11.20 20.16
CA LEU A 66 -13.90 11.80 21.38
C LEU A 66 -13.81 13.32 21.28
N ILE A 67 -13.42 13.86 20.12
CA ILE A 67 -13.38 15.31 19.89
C ILE A 67 -14.79 15.90 19.93
N VAL A 68 -15.74 15.29 19.23
CA VAL A 68 -17.15 15.73 19.22
C VAL A 68 -17.71 15.65 20.64
N TYR A 69 -17.48 14.55 21.36
CA TYR A 69 -17.93 14.39 22.74
C TYR A 69 -17.35 15.50 23.64
N ASN A 70 -16.05 15.81 23.52
CA ASN A 70 -15.46 16.92 24.26
C ASN A 70 -16.09 18.26 23.87
N VAL A 71 -16.28 18.56 22.58
CA VAL A 71 -16.83 19.86 22.15
C VAL A 71 -18.28 20.06 22.62
N PHE A 72 -19.10 19.01 22.61
CA PHE A 72 -20.53 19.12 22.96
C PHE A 72 -20.83 18.86 24.44
N PHE A 73 -20.04 18.03 25.12
CA PHE A 73 -20.29 17.62 26.52
C PHE A 73 -19.25 18.14 27.53
N ALA A 74 -18.10 18.69 27.12
CA ALA A 74 -17.13 19.30 28.05
C ALA A 74 -17.53 20.70 28.53
N GLY A 75 -18.83 20.97 28.64
CA GLY A 75 -19.39 22.23 29.11
C GLY A 75 -19.43 22.40 30.63
N THR A 76 -18.82 21.53 31.44
CA THR A 76 -18.93 21.67 32.91
C THR A 76 -17.67 21.19 33.64
N GLN A 77 -16.66 22.06 33.76
CA GLN A 77 -15.53 21.94 34.72
C GLN A 77 -14.37 21.00 34.32
N ASN A 78 -13.70 21.27 33.19
CA ASN A 78 -12.35 20.75 32.98
C ASN A 78 -11.32 21.74 33.56
N ASN A 79 -10.92 21.52 34.82
CA ASN A 79 -9.83 22.23 35.51
C ASN A 79 -8.44 21.79 34.98
N LEU A 80 -8.24 21.82 33.67
CA LEU A 80 -6.94 21.58 33.04
C LEU A 80 -6.27 22.94 32.82
N GLU A 81 -5.46 23.41 33.78
CA GLU A 81 -4.72 24.69 33.68
C GLU A 81 -3.89 24.80 32.39
N ILE A 82 -3.44 23.67 31.85
CA ILE A 82 -2.67 23.58 30.59
C ILE A 82 -3.56 23.91 29.38
N GLY A 83 -4.87 23.64 29.45
CA GLY A 83 -5.82 23.92 28.36
C GLY A 83 -6.19 25.40 28.23
N LYS A 84 -6.25 26.14 29.35
CA LYS A 84 -6.73 27.53 29.39
C LYS A 84 -5.92 28.49 28.50
N SER A 85 -4.59 28.43 28.56
CA SER A 85 -3.72 29.35 27.78
C SER A 85 -3.82 29.15 26.25
N TYR A 86 -4.03 27.91 25.78
CA TYR A 86 -4.22 27.62 24.36
C TYR A 86 -5.65 27.88 23.90
N THR A 87 -6.65 27.52 24.72
CA THR A 87 -8.05 27.78 24.40
C THR A 87 -8.36 29.27 24.38
N ASP A 88 -7.77 30.09 25.25
CA ASP A 88 -7.98 31.54 25.25
C ASP A 88 -7.40 32.21 23.99
N LYS A 89 -6.22 31.78 23.52
CA LYS A 89 -5.61 32.28 22.29
C LYS A 89 -6.38 31.84 21.04
N ILE A 90 -6.81 30.58 21.00
CA ILE A 90 -7.60 30.03 19.90
C ILE A 90 -9.00 30.67 19.89
N SER A 91 -9.62 30.84 21.06
CA SER A 91 -10.90 31.53 21.22
C SER A 91 -10.82 32.99 20.78
N ALA A 92 -9.75 33.71 21.11
CA ALA A 92 -9.55 35.10 20.66
C ALA A 92 -9.37 35.24 19.14
N VAL A 93 -8.83 34.22 18.47
CA VAL A 93 -8.69 34.21 17.00
C VAL A 93 -10.00 33.81 16.32
N ILE A 94 -10.79 32.93 16.96
CA ILE A 94 -12.05 32.41 16.41
C ILE A 94 -13.25 33.30 16.79
N SER A 95 -13.16 34.11 17.85
CA SER A 95 -14.25 34.99 18.32
C SER A 95 -14.60 36.11 17.33
N GLY A 96 -13.67 36.49 16.45
CA GLY A 96 -13.95 37.38 15.32
C GLY A 96 -14.69 36.70 14.16
N ILE A 97 -14.80 35.37 14.18
CA ILE A 97 -15.43 34.57 13.13
C ILE A 97 -16.80 34.11 13.63
N HIS A 98 -17.86 34.71 13.11
CA HIS A 98 -19.22 34.24 13.33
C HIS A 98 -19.44 32.89 12.63
N ILE A 99 -19.14 31.80 13.33
CA ILE A 99 -19.44 30.44 12.88
C ILE A 99 -20.96 30.25 12.96
N SER A 100 -21.62 30.24 11.81
CA SER A 100 -23.06 29.94 11.74
C SER A 100 -23.31 28.48 12.07
N LYS A 101 -24.49 28.17 12.61
CA LYS A 101 -24.88 26.77 12.91
C LYS A 101 -24.78 25.89 11.67
N THR A 102 -25.12 26.41 10.50
CA THR A 102 -24.98 25.72 9.21
C THR A 102 -23.52 25.38 8.88
N LEU A 103 -22.59 26.28 9.15
CA LEU A 103 -21.16 26.05 8.93
C LEU A 103 -20.62 24.96 9.87
N LEU A 104 -21.09 24.95 11.12
CA LEU A 104 -20.74 23.92 12.10
C LEU A 104 -21.25 22.53 11.68
N TYR A 105 -22.49 22.43 11.20
CA TYR A 105 -23.02 21.17 10.64
C TYR A 105 -22.28 20.74 9.37
N ALA A 106 -21.90 21.68 8.50
CA ALA A 106 -21.14 21.39 7.29
C ALA A 106 -19.75 20.81 7.60
N ILE A 107 -19.03 21.38 8.57
CA ILE A 107 -17.72 20.88 9.02
C ILE A 107 -17.80 19.45 9.55
N LEU A 108 -18.95 19.01 10.09
CA LEU A 108 -19.12 17.66 10.60
C LEU A 108 -19.57 16.68 9.50
N ILE A 109 -20.51 17.09 8.64
CA ILE A 109 -21.12 16.24 7.61
C ILE A 109 -20.18 16.01 6.42
N VAL A 110 -19.46 17.02 5.97
CA VAL A 110 -18.57 16.94 4.79
C VAL A 110 -17.49 15.87 4.95
N PRO A 111 -16.68 15.85 6.04
CA PRO A 111 -15.66 14.81 6.21
C PRO A 111 -16.29 13.42 6.43
N PHE A 112 -17.43 13.34 7.13
CA PHE A 112 -18.16 12.08 7.26
C PHE A 112 -18.55 11.51 5.89
N MET A 113 -19.10 12.36 5.02
CA MET A 113 -19.49 11.95 3.67
C MET A 113 -18.28 11.60 2.80
N ALA A 114 -17.16 12.30 2.95
CA ALA A 114 -15.91 11.98 2.26
C ALA A 114 -15.35 10.59 2.67
N LEU A 115 -15.44 10.22 3.95
CA LEU A 115 -15.05 8.89 4.43
C LEU A 115 -15.91 7.79 3.79
N VAL A 116 -17.23 8.00 3.71
CA VAL A 116 -18.16 7.09 3.03
C VAL A 116 -17.81 6.97 1.55
N GLN A 117 -17.54 8.09 0.87
CA GLN A 117 -17.15 8.13 -0.54
C GLN A 117 -15.84 7.37 -0.80
N ILE A 118 -14.82 7.55 0.05
CA ILE A 118 -13.57 6.80 -0.02
C ILE A 118 -13.82 5.29 0.09
N GLY A 119 -14.70 4.87 1.01
CA GLY A 119 -15.03 3.46 1.22
C GLY A 119 -15.73 2.83 0.01
N VAL A 120 -16.71 3.55 -0.57
CA VAL A 120 -17.42 3.12 -1.78
C VAL A 120 -16.47 3.04 -2.97
N LEU A 121 -15.60 4.04 -3.13
CA LEU A 121 -14.64 4.07 -4.23
C LEU A 121 -13.61 2.94 -4.10
N LYS A 122 -13.12 2.67 -2.89
CA LYS A 122 -12.24 1.53 -2.63
C LYS A 122 -12.90 0.20 -3.00
N ASN A 123 -14.15 -0.02 -2.56
CA ASN A 123 -14.88 -1.25 -2.87
C ASN A 123 -15.16 -1.41 -4.39
N TYR A 124 -15.42 -0.30 -5.08
CA TYR A 124 -15.59 -0.30 -6.53
C TYR A 124 -14.28 -0.66 -7.26
N PHE A 125 -13.14 -0.11 -6.84
CA PHE A 125 -11.84 -0.42 -7.42
C PHE A 125 -11.38 -1.85 -7.08
N ASP A 126 -11.58 -2.34 -5.86
CA ASP A 126 -11.25 -3.73 -5.47
C ASP A 126 -12.02 -4.74 -6.37
N LYS A 127 -13.31 -4.48 -6.62
CA LYS A 127 -14.12 -5.31 -7.55
C LYS A 127 -13.68 -5.22 -9.01
N LYS A 128 -13.24 -4.06 -9.47
CA LYS A 128 -12.84 -3.86 -10.86
C LYS A 128 -11.45 -4.43 -11.16
N PHE A 129 -10.56 -4.41 -10.17
CA PHE A 129 -9.16 -4.78 -10.34
C PHE A 129 -8.76 -6.15 -9.76
N ASN A 130 -9.69 -6.92 -9.15
CA ASN A 130 -9.44 -8.26 -8.60
C ASN A 130 -8.14 -8.31 -7.76
N LEU A 131 -8.05 -7.41 -6.77
CA LEU A 131 -6.98 -7.41 -5.77
C LEU A 131 -7.40 -8.20 -4.52
#